data_AF-A0A6M5YQK1-F1
#
_entry.id   AF-A0A6M5YQK1-F1
#
_cell.length_a   1.000
_cell.length_b   1.000
_cell.length_c   1.000
_cell.angle_alpha   90.00
_cell.angle_beta   90.00
_cell.angle_gamma   90.00
#
_symmetry.space_group_name_H-M   'P 1'
#
loop_
_entity.id
_entity.type
_entity.pdbx_description
1 polymer ?
#
loop_
_entity_poly.entity_id
_entity_poly.type
_entity_poly.pdbx_seq_one_letter_code
_entity_poly.pdbx_strand_id
1 'polypeptide(L)' 'MNANTTTPPPAIPVTPDNHGPGLPRLVLEARARLGPEATLEQVTEEVRANGIPHASVEQVRQLWDEGHLPVE' A
#
# COMPACT_ATOMS: atom_id res chain seq x y z
N MET A 1 12.25 -52.65 0.22
CA MET A 1 12.21 -51.80 1.43
C MET A 1 13.60 -51.17 1.51
N ASN A 2 13.80 -49.89 1.18
CA ASN A 2 13.46 -48.72 2.00
C ASN A 2 13.17 -47.50 1.12
N ALA A 3 12.11 -46.79 1.49
CA ALA A 3 11.62 -45.59 0.84
C ALA A 3 12.30 -44.33 1.42
N ASN A 4 12.11 -43.22 0.69
CA ASN A 4 12.25 -41.81 1.09
C ASN A 4 13.55 -41.13 0.67
N THR A 5 13.63 -40.84 -0.63
CA THR A 5 14.15 -39.56 -1.13
C THR A 5 13.36 -38.42 -0.47
N THR A 6 13.87 -37.88 0.63
CA THR A 6 13.40 -36.60 1.17
C THR A 6 13.91 -35.50 0.23
N THR A 7 13.15 -35.26 -0.83
CA THR A 7 13.19 -33.99 -1.55
C THR A 7 12.92 -32.88 -0.53
N PRO A 8 13.76 -31.84 -0.39
CA PRO A 8 13.36 -30.67 0.39
C PRO A 8 12.05 -30.15 -0.22
N PRO A 9 11.06 -29.72 0.58
CA PRO A 9 9.84 -29.13 0.01
C PRO A 9 10.27 -28.04 -0.97
N PRO A 10 9.58 -27.87 -2.12
CA PRO A 10 9.85 -26.73 -2.97
C PRO A 10 9.74 -25.50 -2.08
N ALA A 11 10.86 -24.79 -1.88
CA ALA A 11 10.83 -23.46 -1.32
C ALA A 11 9.99 -22.68 -2.31
N ILE A 12 8.69 -22.57 -2.03
CA ILE A 12 7.83 -21.60 -2.71
C ILE A 12 8.58 -20.29 -2.45
N PRO A 13 9.14 -19.62 -3.46
CA PRO A 13 9.55 -18.26 -3.25
C PRO A 13 8.26 -17.58 -2.83
N VAL A 14 8.15 -17.25 -1.54
CA VAL A 14 7.17 -16.28 -1.07
C VAL A 14 7.64 -14.99 -1.74
N THR A 15 7.22 -14.81 -2.99
CA THR A 15 7.35 -13.54 -3.69
C THR A 15 6.78 -12.52 -2.73
N PRO A 16 7.54 -11.49 -2.30
CA PRO A 16 7.03 -10.46 -1.41
C PRO A 16 5.98 -9.55 -2.10
N ASP A 17 5.36 -10.04 -3.17
CA ASP A 17 4.51 -9.31 -4.10
C ASP A 17 3.05 -9.74 -3.94
N ASN A 18 2.59 -9.92 -2.70
CA ASN A 18 1.16 -9.99 -2.38
C ASN A 18 0.76 -8.93 -1.34
N HIS A 19 1.67 -7.99 -1.06
CA HIS A 19 1.27 -6.73 -0.47
C HIS A 19 0.70 -5.91 -1.61
N GLY A 20 -0.62 -5.72 -1.64
CA GLY A 20 -1.25 -4.75 -2.54
C GLY A 20 -0.54 -3.39 -2.47
N PRO A 21 -0.83 -2.48 -3.42
CA PRO A 21 -0.14 -1.19 -3.50
C PRO A 21 -0.02 -0.59 -2.10
N GLY A 22 1.23 -0.39 -1.65
CA GLY A 22 1.49 0.11 -0.31
C GLY A 22 0.77 1.44 -0.10
N LEU A 23 0.56 1.81 1.17
CA LEU A 23 -0.11 3.05 1.55
C LEU A 23 0.32 4.29 0.72
N PRO A 24 1.61 4.53 0.42
CA PRO A 24 2.03 5.66 -0.42
C PRO A 24 1.40 5.64 -1.82
N ARG A 25 1.34 4.47 -2.44
CA ARG A 25 0.81 4.30 -3.79
C ARG A 25 -0.70 4.50 -3.82
N LEU A 26 -1.42 3.94 -2.85
CA LEU A 26 -2.87 4.15 -2.73
C LEU A 26 -3.22 5.61 -2.46
N VAL A 27 -2.44 6.33 -1.64
CA VAL A 27 -2.64 7.77 -1.40
C VAL A 27 -2.48 8.58 -2.70
N LEU A 28 -1.46 8.27 -3.51
CA LEU A 28 -1.26 8.91 -4.81
C LEU A 28 -2.38 8.60 -5.81
N GLU A 29 -2.82 7.34 -5.88
CA GLU A 29 -3.93 6.92 -6.75
C GLU A 29 -5.26 7.57 -6.33
N ALA A 30 -5.55 7.58 -5.03
CA ALA A 30 -6.72 8.24 -4.45
C ALA A 30 -6.72 9.74 -4.77
N ARG A 31 -5.58 10.42 -4.60
CA ARG A 31 -5.41 11.83 -4.96
C ARG A 31 -5.60 12.07 -6.45
N ALA A 32 -5.03 11.22 -7.31
CA ALA A 32 -5.17 11.35 -8.75
C ALA A 32 -6.62 11.17 -9.22
N ARG A 33 -7.39 10.29 -8.56
CA ARG A 33 -8.82 10.09 -8.85
C ARG A 33 -9.70 11.21 -8.32
N LEU A 34 -9.48 11.66 -7.09
CA LEU A 34 -10.28 12.70 -6.42
C LEU A 34 -9.94 14.11 -6.92
N GLY A 35 -8.73 14.30 -7.46
CA GLY A 35 -8.25 15.57 -7.99
C GLY A 35 -7.51 16.43 -6.96
N PRO A 36 -7.00 17.60 -7.39
CA PRO A 36 -6.15 18.46 -6.56
C PRO A 36 -6.89 19.12 -5.39
N GLU A 37 -8.22 19.16 -5.41
CA GLU A 37 -9.07 19.73 -4.35
C GLU A 37 -9.46 18.70 -3.27
N ALA A 38 -9.01 17.45 -3.42
CA ALA A 38 -9.32 16.38 -2.49
C ALA A 38 -8.76 16.66 -1.09
N THR A 39 -9.59 16.43 -0.07
CA THR A 39 -9.15 16.56 1.32
C THR A 39 -8.43 15.29 1.79
N LEU A 40 -7.60 15.43 2.83
CA LEU A 40 -6.91 14.29 3.46
C LEU A 40 -7.91 13.22 3.93
N GLU A 41 -9.09 13.63 4.41
CA GLU A 41 -10.14 12.72 4.84
C GLU A 41 -10.71 11.91 3.66
N GLN A 42 -11.05 12.56 2.55
CA GLN A 42 -11.56 11.87 1.36
C GLN A 42 -10.54 10.89 0.79
N VAL A 43 -9.26 11.28 0.78
CA VAL A 43 -8.16 10.42 0.34
C VAL A 43 -8.00 9.22 1.28
N THR A 44 -8.10 9.46 2.59
CA THR A 44 -8.06 8.38 3.59
C THR A 44 -9.22 7.39 3.41
N GLU A 45 -10.43 7.89 3.12
CA GLU A 45 -11.59 7.05 2.85
C GLU A 45 -11.41 6.21 1.57
N GLU A 46 -10.89 6.80 0.49
CA GLU A 46 -10.54 6.08 -0.75
C GLU A 46 -9.51 4.97 -0.48
N VAL A 47 -8.45 5.30 0.26
CA VAL A 47 -7.40 4.34 0.63
C VAL A 47 -7.96 3.19 1.48
N ARG A 48 -8.87 3.48 2.41
CA ARG A 48 -9.57 2.46 3.20
C ARG A 48 -10.45 1.57 2.32
N ALA A 49 -11.15 2.15 1.35
CA ALA A 49 -11.98 1.42 0.41
C ALA A 49 -11.18 0.54 -0.58
N ASN A 50 -9.93 0.91 -0.91
CA ASN A 50 -9.11 0.23 -1.92
C ASN A 50 -8.14 -0.81 -1.35
N GLY A 51 -8.06 -0.99 -0.03
CA GLY A 51 -7.34 -2.13 0.54
C GLY A 51 -6.58 -1.89 1.84
N ILE A 52 -6.55 -0.67 2.39
CA ILE A 52 -5.91 -0.42 3.70
C ILE A 52 -6.94 0.16 4.69
N PRO A 53 -7.81 -0.69 5.26
CA PRO A 53 -8.89 -0.24 6.15
C PRO A 53 -8.38 0.42 7.44
N HIS A 54 -7.12 0.15 7.82
CA HIS A 54 -6.45 0.75 8.98
C HIS A 54 -5.69 2.04 8.66
N ALA A 55 -5.82 2.58 7.44
CA ALA A 55 -5.18 3.84 7.09
C ALA A 55 -5.72 4.99 7.96
N SER A 56 -4.80 5.69 8.62
CA SER A 56 -5.10 6.87 9.41
C SER A 56 -4.80 8.15 8.63
N VAL A 57 -5.60 9.20 8.90
CA VAL A 57 -5.40 10.53 8.30
C VAL A 57 -3.98 11.05 8.53
N GLU A 58 -3.38 10.75 9.68
CA GLU A 58 -1.98 11.14 9.97
C GLU A 58 -0.95 10.41 9.10
N GLN A 59 -1.19 9.15 8.74
CA GLN A 59 -0.29 8.43 7.83
C GLN A 59 -0.44 8.95 6.40
N VAL A 60 -1.67 9.21 5.97
CA VAL A 60 -1.96 9.85 4.69
C VAL A 60 -1.33 11.24 4.65
N ARG A 61 -1.46 12.03 5.71
CA ARG A 61 -0.86 13.35 5.84
C ARG A 61 0.66 13.31 5.78
N GLN A 62 1.33 12.38 6.46
CA GLN A 62 2.78 12.23 6.36
C GLN A 62 3.25 11.94 4.94
N LEU A 63 2.56 11.02 4.24
CA LEU A 63 2.86 10.67 2.85
C LEU A 63 2.50 11.79 1.87
N TRP A 64 1.48 12.58 2.21
CA TRP A 64 1.08 13.76 1.46
C TRP A 64 2.09 14.88 1.61
N ASP A 65 2.53 15.16 2.84
CA ASP A 65 3.50 16.23 3.16
C ASP A 65 4.88 15.91 2.56
N GLU A 66 5.33 14.65 2.62
CA GLU A 66 6.59 14.18 2.01
C GLU A 66 6.59 14.37 0.47
N GLY A 67 5.42 14.39 -0.17
CA GLY A 67 5.26 14.67 -1.60
C GLY A 67 4.84 16.10 -1.96
N HIS A 68 4.69 17.00 -0.99
CA HIS A 68 4.02 18.31 -1.19
C HIS A 68 4.76 19.51 -0.57
N LEU A 69 6.09 19.47 -0.52
CA LEU A 69 6.87 20.68 -0.32
C LEU A 69 7.39 21.19 -1.67
N PRO A 70 6.74 22.18 -2.33
CA PRO A 70 7.53 23.28 -2.83
C PRO A 70 8.07 24.03 -1.60
N VAL A 71 9.34 23.79 -1.27
CA VAL A 71 10.16 24.86 -0.72
C VAL A 71 10.30 25.87 -1.86
N GLU A 72 9.76 27.07 -1.60
CA GLU A 72 9.89 28.32 -2.36
C GLU A 72 8.98 28.55 -3.57
#